data_AF-T1H5H3-F1
#
_entry.id   AF-T1H5H3-F1
#
_cell.length_a   1.000
_cell.length_b   1.000
_cell.length_c   1.000
_cell.angle_alpha   90.00
_cell.angle_beta   90.00
_cell.angle_gamma   90.00
#
_symmetry.space_group_name_H-M   'P 1'
#
loop_
_entity.id
_entity.type
_entity.pdbx_description
1 polymer ?
#
loop_
_entity_poly.entity_id
_entity_poly.type
_entity_poly.pdbx_seq_one_letter_code
_entity_poly.pdbx_strand_id
1 'polypeptide(L)'
;ICVVLAAVLGTIIYRISLVSVIYGGGGFFVKKHAKLFTTVTAAIINLIIYHRLAVYLTNLENPRTHSEYEISYTFKIFIFEFMNFYSSLIYIAFFKGRFFDYPGDDVARKSEFFRLKNDICDPAGCLSELCIQLAIIMVGKQCWNNFMEYLFPKFYNWWRQRKHKAATKDETHMHMAWEQDYHMQDPGRLALFDEYLEMILQYGFVTLFVAAFPLAPLFALLNNIAEIR
;
A
#
# COMPACT_ATOMS: atom_id res chain seq x y z
N ILE A 1 15.92 -6.77 10.87
CA ILE A 1 15.84 -7.15 9.43
C ILE A 1 15.22 -8.53 9.24
N CYS A 2 15.72 -9.60 9.88
CA CYS A 2 15.13 -10.95 9.73
C CYS A 2 13.63 -11.03 10.10
N VAL A 3 13.21 -10.31 11.14
CA VAL A 3 11.78 -10.21 11.53
C VAL A 3 10.94 -9.51 10.45
N VAL A 4 11.50 -8.50 9.80
CA VAL A 4 10.85 -7.76 8.70
C VAL A 4 10.69 -8.71 7.50
N LEU A 5 11.75 -9.43 7.13
CA LEU A 5 11.70 -10.44 6.06
C LEU A 5 10.74 -11.58 6.38
N ALA A 6 10.68 -12.04 7.63
CA ALA A 6 9.74 -13.08 8.06
C ALA A 6 8.28 -12.61 8.00
N ALA A 7 7.99 -11.37 8.41
CA ALA A 7 6.66 -10.78 8.31
C ALA A 7 6.23 -10.59 6.84
N VAL A 8 7.17 -10.21 5.98
CA VAL A 8 6.94 -10.12 4.52
C VAL A 8 6.65 -11.49 3.91
N LEU A 9 7.44 -12.51 4.22
CA LEU A 9 7.16 -13.89 3.78
C LEU A 9 5.81 -14.38 4.33
N GLY A 10 5.50 -14.03 5.58
CA GLY A 10 4.23 -14.35 6.22
C GLY A 10 3.02 -13.74 5.50
N THR A 11 3.13 -12.51 4.99
CA THR A 11 2.02 -11.89 4.23
C THR A 11 1.89 -12.41 2.81
N ILE A 12 2.99 -12.77 2.16
CA ILE A 12 2.95 -13.48 0.88
C ILE A 12 2.26 -14.84 1.06
N ILE A 13 2.64 -15.60 2.09
CA ILE A 13 2.01 -16.88 2.43
C ILE A 13 0.53 -16.68 2.79
N TYR A 14 0.19 -15.64 3.56
CA TYR A 14 -1.20 -15.31 3.88
C TYR A 14 -2.03 -15.03 2.63
N ARG A 15 -1.53 -14.24 1.67
CA ARG A 15 -2.23 -13.97 0.40
C ARG A 15 -2.47 -15.26 -0.38
N ILE A 16 -1.47 -16.14 -0.46
CA ILE A 16 -1.58 -17.45 -1.14
C ILE A 16 -2.63 -18.33 -0.45
N SER A 17 -2.59 -18.41 0.88
CA SER A 17 -3.55 -19.19 1.67
C SER A 17 -4.97 -18.63 1.61
N LEU A 18 -5.14 -17.30 1.54
CA LEU A 18 -6.47 -16.69 1.42
C LEU A 18 -7.08 -17.00 0.05
N VAL A 19 -6.28 -16.88 -1.00
CA VAL A 19 -6.70 -17.21 -2.37
C VAL A 19 -7.12 -18.68 -2.45
N SER A 20 -6.33 -19.60 -1.89
CA SER A 20 -6.65 -21.03 -1.94
C SER A 20 -7.96 -21.38 -1.21
N VAL A 21 -8.19 -20.80 -0.03
CA VAL A 21 -9.44 -20.99 0.73
C VAL A 21 -10.64 -20.41 -0.01
N ILE A 22 -10.48 -19.23 -0.63
CA ILE A 22 -11.54 -18.54 -1.38
C ILE A 22 -11.96 -19.35 -2.63
N TYR A 23 -11.01 -19.91 -3.36
CA TYR A 23 -11.30 -20.76 -4.52
C TYR A 23 -11.83 -22.15 -4.12
N GLY A 24 -11.39 -22.68 -2.97
CA GLY A 24 -11.82 -23.98 -2.44
C GLY A 24 -13.22 -23.99 -1.82
N GLY A 25 -13.65 -22.89 -1.17
CA GLY A 25 -14.90 -22.88 -0.37
C GLY A 25 -15.90 -21.74 -0.65
N GLY A 26 -15.57 -20.74 -1.48
CA GLY A 26 -16.44 -19.57 -1.68
C GLY A 26 -17.58 -19.77 -2.68
N GLY A 27 -18.74 -19.15 -2.42
CA GLY A 27 -19.84 -19.04 -3.39
C GLY A 27 -19.43 -18.34 -4.70
N PHE A 28 -20.22 -18.47 -5.77
CA PHE A 28 -19.90 -17.95 -7.11
C PHE A 28 -19.49 -16.46 -7.13
N PHE A 29 -20.15 -15.64 -6.29
CA PHE A 29 -19.86 -14.22 -6.16
C PHE A 29 -18.46 -13.93 -5.57
N VAL A 30 -18.03 -14.77 -4.62
CA VAL A 30 -16.75 -14.65 -3.91
C VAL A 30 -15.60 -15.08 -4.81
N LYS A 31 -15.80 -16.09 -5.67
CA LYS A 31 -14.80 -16.47 -6.69
C LYS A 31 -14.58 -15.37 -7.73
N LYS A 32 -15.66 -14.72 -8.19
CA LYS A 32 -15.57 -13.63 -9.18
C LYS A 32 -14.82 -12.39 -8.65
N HIS A 33 -14.97 -12.08 -7.35
CA HIS A 33 -14.34 -10.90 -6.72
C HIS A 33 -13.13 -11.25 -5.84
N ALA A 34 -12.61 -12.47 -5.93
CA ALA A 34 -11.52 -12.96 -5.08
C ALA A 34 -10.29 -12.03 -5.10
N LYS A 35 -9.91 -11.50 -6.27
CA LYS A 35 -8.79 -10.56 -6.43
C LYS A 35 -9.04 -9.22 -5.71
N LEU A 36 -10.27 -8.71 -5.70
CA LEU A 36 -10.62 -7.48 -4.97
C LEU A 36 -10.65 -7.69 -3.46
N PHE A 37 -11.24 -8.80 -2.99
CA PHE A 37 -11.26 -9.09 -1.56
C PHE A 37 -9.87 -9.32 -0.98
N THR A 38 -9.01 -10.07 -1.68
CA THR A 38 -7.63 -10.34 -1.24
C THR A 38 -6.76 -9.08 -1.20
N THR A 39 -6.96 -8.15 -2.13
CA THR A 39 -6.23 -6.87 -2.15
C THR A 39 -6.72 -5.94 -1.05
N VAL A 40 -8.04 -5.84 -0.82
CA VAL A 40 -8.61 -5.03 0.26
C VAL A 40 -8.21 -5.55 1.64
N THR A 41 -8.29 -6.87 1.89
CA THR A 41 -7.87 -7.44 3.18
C THR A 41 -6.36 -7.28 3.41
N ALA A 42 -5.55 -7.44 2.37
CA ALA A 42 -4.12 -7.18 2.46
C ALA A 42 -3.80 -5.71 2.74
N ALA A 43 -4.53 -4.76 2.15
CA ALA A 43 -4.36 -3.34 2.43
C ALA A 43 -4.69 -2.99 3.89
N ILE A 44 -5.77 -3.56 4.44
CA ILE A 44 -6.16 -3.37 5.85
C ILE A 44 -5.11 -3.94 6.80
N ILE A 45 -4.63 -5.15 6.50
CA ILE A 45 -3.54 -5.79 7.27
C ILE A 45 -2.27 -4.93 7.18
N ASN A 46 -1.96 -4.41 6.00
CA ASN A 46 -0.76 -3.60 5.80
C ASN A 46 -0.81 -2.31 6.66
N LEU A 47 -1.95 -1.62 6.63
CA LEU A 47 -2.15 -0.35 7.31
C LEU A 47 -2.14 -0.47 8.83
N ILE A 48 -2.75 -1.53 9.38
CA ILE A 48 -2.89 -1.66 10.84
C ILE A 48 -1.70 -2.39 11.47
N ILE A 49 -1.22 -3.48 10.82
CA ILE A 49 -0.25 -4.37 11.44
C ILE A 49 1.17 -3.86 11.25
N TYR A 50 1.56 -3.41 10.06
CA TYR A 50 2.96 -3.02 9.83
C TYR A 50 3.33 -1.70 10.50
N HIS A 51 2.46 -0.70 10.52
CA HIS A 51 2.73 0.53 11.26
C HIS A 51 2.90 0.23 12.75
N ARG A 52 2.00 -0.55 13.36
CA ARG A 52 2.12 -0.94 14.77
C ARG A 52 3.37 -1.78 15.03
N LEU A 53 3.69 -2.71 14.13
CA LEU A 53 4.87 -3.56 14.24
C LEU A 53 6.16 -2.74 14.10
N ALA A 54 6.21 -1.77 13.19
CA ALA A 54 7.36 -0.89 13.00
C ALA A 54 7.59 -0.02 14.24
N VAL A 55 6.54 0.55 14.84
CA VAL A 55 6.63 1.28 16.12
C VAL A 55 7.11 0.35 17.22
N TYR A 56 6.52 -0.84 17.36
CA TYR A 56 6.90 -1.81 18.39
C TYR A 56 8.37 -2.23 18.29
N LEU A 57 8.83 -2.58 17.08
CA LEU A 57 10.21 -2.96 16.83
C LEU A 57 11.19 -1.81 17.07
N THR A 58 10.82 -0.58 16.69
CA THR A 58 11.68 0.59 16.90
C THR A 58 11.78 0.95 18.38
N ASN A 59 10.67 0.83 19.12
CA ASN A 59 10.66 1.04 20.57
C ASN A 59 11.48 -0.04 21.31
N LEU A 60 11.48 -1.28 20.81
CA LEU A 60 12.28 -2.36 21.38
C LEU A 60 13.79 -2.14 21.22
N GLU A 61 14.21 -1.50 20.12
CA GLU A 61 15.62 -1.16 19.87
C GLU A 61 16.15 -0.03 20.78
N ASN A 62 15.26 0.67 21.49
CA ASN A 62 15.57 1.76 22.44
C ASN A 62 16.69 2.72 21.98
N PRO A 63 16.49 3.44 20.85
CA PRO A 63 17.49 4.35 20.30
C PRO A 63 17.75 5.53 21.23
N ARG A 64 19.01 5.98 21.29
CA ARG A 64 19.46 7.03 22.21
C ARG A 64 19.02 8.42 21.78
N THR A 65 18.98 8.67 20.47
CA THR A 65 18.61 9.97 19.90
C THR A 65 17.34 9.90 19.07
N HIS A 66 16.68 11.04 18.97
CA HIS A 66 15.51 11.22 18.13
C HIS A 66 15.78 10.99 16.64
N SER A 67 16.92 11.45 16.14
CA SER A 67 17.31 11.23 14.75
C SER A 67 17.52 9.73 14.46
N GLU A 68 18.15 8.98 15.38
CA GLU A 68 18.30 7.53 15.23
C GLU A 68 16.97 6.79 15.26
N TYR A 69 16.03 7.23 16.12
CA TYR A 69 14.67 6.70 16.13
C TYR A 69 14.00 6.87 14.77
N GLU A 70 14.01 8.09 14.24
CA GLU A 70 13.37 8.42 12.97
C GLU A 70 14.00 7.66 11.79
N ILE A 71 15.34 7.55 11.74
CA ILE A 71 16.05 6.78 10.70
C ILE A 71 15.70 5.28 10.79
N SER A 72 15.74 4.71 11.99
CA SER A 72 15.47 3.29 12.21
C SER A 72 14.01 2.93 11.88
N TYR A 73 13.08 3.80 12.26
CA TYR A 73 11.66 3.68 11.91
C TYR A 73 11.43 3.78 10.39
N THR A 74 11.98 4.83 9.76
CA THR A 74 11.89 5.10 8.32
C THR A 74 12.33 3.88 7.52
N PHE A 75 13.49 3.31 7.84
CA PHE A 75 14.03 2.15 7.14
C PHE A 75 13.11 0.92 7.25
N LYS A 76 12.53 0.68 8.43
CA LYS A 76 11.61 -0.46 8.64
C LYS A 76 10.32 -0.30 7.85
N ILE A 77 9.68 0.86 7.93
CA ILE A 77 8.46 1.14 7.19
C ILE A 77 8.71 1.08 5.69
N PHE A 78 9.79 1.68 5.21
CA PHE A 78 10.16 1.63 3.81
C PHE A 78 10.25 0.19 3.30
N ILE A 79 10.89 -0.73 4.03
CA ILE A 79 10.95 -2.16 3.61
C ILE A 79 9.56 -2.80 3.58
N PHE A 80 8.72 -2.52 4.58
CA PHE A 80 7.36 -3.08 4.62
C PHE A 80 6.51 -2.61 3.44
N GLU A 81 6.51 -1.30 3.20
CA GLU A 81 5.81 -0.66 2.09
C GLU A 81 6.35 -1.14 0.73
N PHE A 82 7.68 -1.15 0.57
CA PHE A 82 8.33 -1.61 -0.65
C PHE A 82 7.91 -3.06 -0.96
N MET A 83 7.98 -3.96 0.01
CA MET A 83 7.58 -5.34 -0.22
C MET A 83 6.08 -5.47 -0.52
N ASN A 84 5.21 -4.70 0.14
CA ASN A 84 3.77 -4.77 -0.13
C ASN A 84 3.41 -4.31 -1.56
N PHE A 85 4.00 -3.21 -2.02
CA PHE A 85 3.72 -2.66 -3.36
C PHE A 85 4.45 -3.41 -4.48
N TYR A 86 5.74 -3.72 -4.29
CA TYR A 86 6.58 -4.30 -5.33
C TYR A 86 6.54 -5.82 -5.39
N SER A 87 6.22 -6.55 -4.31
CA SER A 87 6.24 -8.02 -4.34
C SER A 87 5.31 -8.60 -5.40
N SER A 88 4.11 -8.03 -5.57
CA SER A 88 3.17 -8.48 -6.60
C SER A 88 3.72 -8.23 -8.01
N LEU A 89 4.34 -7.07 -8.24
CA LEU A 89 4.88 -6.69 -9.55
C LEU A 89 6.12 -7.52 -9.90
N ILE A 90 7.02 -7.74 -8.94
CA ILE A 90 8.21 -8.60 -9.08
C ILE A 90 7.78 -10.04 -9.36
N TYR A 91 6.76 -10.55 -8.66
CA TYR A 91 6.23 -11.89 -8.90
C TYR A 91 5.73 -12.03 -10.34
N ILE A 92 4.92 -11.08 -10.82
CA ILE A 92 4.37 -11.12 -12.18
C ILE A 92 5.46 -10.97 -13.25
N ALA A 93 6.44 -10.10 -13.01
CA ALA A 93 7.50 -9.84 -13.97
C ALA A 93 8.48 -11.00 -14.13
N PHE A 94 8.85 -11.69 -13.04
CA PHE A 94 9.96 -12.64 -13.05
C PHE A 94 9.57 -14.10 -12.81
N PHE A 95 8.51 -14.36 -12.05
CA PHE A 95 8.17 -15.70 -11.56
C PHE A 95 6.88 -16.26 -12.19
N LYS A 96 5.90 -15.40 -12.51
CA LYS A 96 4.65 -15.81 -13.13
C LYS A 96 4.88 -16.33 -14.55
N GLY A 97 4.28 -17.48 -14.87
CA GLY A 97 4.41 -18.11 -16.18
C GLY A 97 5.80 -18.65 -16.52
N ARG A 98 6.73 -18.72 -15.57
CA ARG A 98 8.06 -19.34 -15.76
C ARG A 98 8.11 -20.80 -15.30
N PHE A 99 7.24 -21.17 -14.37
CA PHE A 99 7.05 -22.54 -13.89
C PHE A 99 5.80 -23.15 -14.52
N PHE A 100 5.82 -23.34 -15.85
CA PHE A 100 4.72 -23.95 -16.58
C PHE A 100 4.93 -25.46 -16.68
N ASP A 101 3.91 -26.23 -16.30
CA ASP A 101 3.84 -27.66 -16.57
C ASP A 101 3.12 -27.90 -17.89
N TYR A 102 3.59 -28.86 -18.68
CA TYR A 102 2.89 -29.28 -19.90
C TYR A 102 1.64 -30.10 -19.54
N PRO A 103 0.54 -29.97 -20.31
CA PRO A 103 -0.66 -30.79 -20.12
C PRO A 103 -0.36 -32.26 -20.46
N GLY A 104 0.20 -32.99 -19.49
CA GLY A 104 0.69 -34.36 -19.67
C GLY A 104 1.61 -34.85 -18.55
N ASP A 105 2.10 -33.96 -17.68
CA ASP A 105 3.01 -34.34 -16.60
C ASP A 105 2.26 -34.89 -15.38
N ASP A 106 2.51 -36.15 -15.03
CA ASP A 106 1.80 -36.87 -13.97
C ASP A 106 2.28 -36.46 -12.56
N VAL A 107 3.49 -35.91 -12.45
CA VAL A 107 4.11 -35.48 -11.19
C VAL A 107 3.40 -34.24 -10.64
N ALA A 108 3.02 -33.28 -11.51
CA ALA A 108 2.26 -32.09 -11.16
C ALA A 108 0.80 -32.40 -10.77
N ARG A 109 0.25 -33.53 -11.24
CA ARG A 109 -1.13 -33.96 -10.97
C ARG A 109 -1.30 -34.58 -9.57
N LYS A 110 -0.23 -35.12 -8.96
CA LYS A 110 -0.29 -35.86 -7.68
C LYS A 110 -0.38 -34.99 -6.43
N SER A 111 0.11 -33.74 -6.47
CA SER A 111 0.01 -32.82 -5.33
C SER A 111 -1.06 -31.76 -5.59
N GLU A 112 -2.17 -31.79 -4.83
CA GLU A 112 -3.23 -30.77 -4.91
C GLU A 112 -2.68 -29.34 -4.72
N PHE A 113 -1.59 -29.19 -3.97
CA PHE A 113 -0.91 -27.93 -3.72
C PHE A 113 -0.28 -27.30 -4.99
N PHE A 114 0.24 -28.10 -5.92
CA PHE A 114 0.87 -27.60 -7.16
C PHE A 114 -0.17 -27.34 -8.26
N ARG A 115 -1.28 -28.10 -8.27
CA ARG A 115 -2.42 -27.87 -9.17
C ARG A 115 -3.12 -26.53 -8.93
N LEU A 116 -3.06 -26.00 -7.71
CA LEU A 116 -3.61 -24.68 -7.37
C LEU A 116 -2.66 -23.52 -7.74
N LYS A 117 -1.41 -23.81 -8.16
CA LYS A 117 -0.31 -22.83 -8.23
C LYS A 117 0.14 -22.48 -9.66
N ASN A 118 -0.42 -23.10 -10.69
CA ASN A 118 -0.07 -22.74 -12.06
C ASN A 118 -0.86 -21.50 -12.49
N ASP A 119 -0.39 -20.33 -12.05
CA ASP A 119 -0.79 -19.02 -12.60
C ASP A 119 -0.29 -18.94 -14.05
N ILE A 120 -1.10 -19.46 -14.98
CA ILE A 120 -0.84 -19.38 -16.42
C ILE A 120 -1.02 -17.92 -16.85
N CYS A 121 -0.11 -17.41 -17.67
CA CYS A 121 -0.29 -16.09 -18.29
C CYS A 121 -1.48 -16.11 -19.25
N ASP A 122 -2.19 -14.99 -19.36
CA ASP A 122 -3.16 -14.83 -20.44
C ASP A 122 -2.50 -15.03 -21.82
N PRO A 123 -3.26 -15.43 -22.86
CA PRO A 123 -2.72 -15.64 -24.20
C PRO A 123 -2.10 -14.37 -24.83
N ALA A 124 -2.42 -13.19 -24.30
CA ALA A 124 -1.79 -11.91 -24.67
C ALA A 124 -0.41 -11.67 -24.00
N GLY A 125 -0.01 -12.53 -23.06
CA GLY A 125 1.25 -12.46 -22.31
C GLY A 125 1.11 -11.89 -20.90
N CYS A 126 2.09 -12.16 -20.03
CA CYS A 126 2.12 -11.61 -18.67
C CYS A 126 2.51 -10.13 -18.62
N LEU A 127 3.13 -9.58 -19.67
CA LEU A 127 3.54 -8.18 -19.72
C LEU A 127 2.33 -7.23 -19.74
N SER A 128 1.23 -7.59 -20.42
CA SER A 128 0.01 -6.79 -20.42
C SER A 128 -0.65 -6.74 -19.04
N GLU A 129 -0.65 -7.85 -18.29
CA GLU A 129 -1.16 -7.87 -16.91
C GLU A 129 -0.32 -6.97 -15.99
N LEU A 130 1.02 -7.01 -16.13
CA LEU A 130 1.92 -6.13 -15.40
C LEU A 130 1.65 -4.65 -15.75
N CYS A 131 1.49 -4.31 -17.03
CA CYS A 131 1.21 -2.94 -17.47
C CYS A 131 -0.10 -2.42 -16.90
N ILE A 132 -1.17 -3.22 -16.95
CA ILE A 132 -2.48 -2.86 -16.40
C ILE A 132 -2.36 -2.64 -14.89
N GLN A 133 -1.67 -3.53 -14.18
CA GLN A 133 -1.50 -3.39 -12.74
C GLN A 133 -0.70 -2.13 -12.38
N LEU A 134 0.39 -1.83 -13.10
CA LEU A 134 1.18 -0.62 -12.93
C LEU A 134 0.35 0.64 -13.19
N ALA A 135 -0.46 0.66 -14.26
CA ALA A 135 -1.34 1.77 -14.57
C ALA A 135 -2.40 1.98 -13.48
N ILE A 136 -3.01 0.90 -12.98
CA ILE A 136 -3.99 0.96 -11.89
C ILE A 136 -3.34 1.49 -10.61
N ILE A 137 -2.13 1.08 -10.27
CA ILE A 137 -1.44 1.55 -9.06
C ILE A 137 -1.05 3.03 -9.22
N MET A 138 -0.39 3.42 -10.32
CA MET A 138 0.08 4.80 -10.52
C MET A 138 -1.05 5.82 -10.67
N VAL A 139 -2.16 5.47 -11.31
CA VAL A 139 -3.31 6.39 -11.42
C VAL A 139 -4.22 6.26 -10.21
N GLY A 140 -4.53 5.03 -9.81
CA GLY A 140 -5.52 4.75 -8.76
C GLY A 140 -5.06 5.15 -7.37
N LYS A 141 -3.85 4.74 -6.96
CA LYS A 141 -3.31 5.12 -5.64
C LYS A 141 -3.17 6.63 -5.56
N GLN A 142 -2.71 7.25 -6.64
CA GLN A 142 -2.43 8.66 -6.66
C GLN A 142 -3.68 9.54 -6.60
N CYS A 143 -4.69 9.21 -7.42
CA CYS A 143 -5.97 9.88 -7.33
C CYS A 143 -6.62 9.68 -5.96
N TRP A 144 -6.47 8.49 -5.36
CA TRP A 144 -7.01 8.20 -4.04
C TRP A 144 -6.30 8.99 -2.93
N ASN A 145 -4.97 9.03 -2.96
CA ASN A 145 -4.16 9.74 -1.98
C ASN A 145 -4.43 11.24 -2.04
N ASN A 146 -4.34 11.86 -3.22
CA ASN A 146 -4.65 13.29 -3.41
C ASN A 146 -6.09 13.63 -2.95
N PHE A 147 -7.07 12.77 -3.29
CA PHE A 147 -8.44 12.95 -2.83
C PHE A 147 -8.57 12.89 -1.30
N MET A 148 -7.93 11.92 -0.65
CA MET A 148 -7.96 11.79 0.80
C MET A 148 -7.19 12.92 1.49
N GLU A 149 -6.07 13.35 0.95
CA GLU A 149 -5.27 14.46 1.47
C GLU A 149 -6.05 15.77 1.44
N TYR A 150 -6.84 16.03 0.40
CA TYR A 150 -7.67 17.22 0.35
C TYR A 150 -8.93 17.11 1.23
N LEU A 151 -9.62 15.96 1.22
CA LEU A 151 -10.88 15.80 1.93
C LEU A 151 -10.72 15.59 3.43
N PHE A 152 -9.75 14.78 3.86
CA PHE A 152 -9.58 14.39 5.25
C PHE A 152 -9.37 15.59 6.20
N PRO A 153 -8.41 16.52 5.97
CA PRO A 153 -8.21 17.66 6.85
C PRO A 153 -9.39 18.62 6.80
N LYS A 154 -10.01 18.85 5.63
CA LYS A 154 -11.19 19.71 5.53
C LYS A 154 -12.37 19.14 6.31
N PHE A 155 -12.64 17.85 6.15
CA PHE A 155 -13.71 17.16 6.87
C PHE A 155 -13.46 17.16 8.37
N TYR A 156 -12.23 16.84 8.79
CA TYR A 156 -11.87 16.78 10.20
C TYR A 156 -11.90 18.16 10.87
N ASN A 157 -11.37 19.20 10.20
CA ASN A 157 -11.44 20.58 10.68
C ASN A 157 -12.88 21.07 10.76
N TRP A 158 -13.70 20.78 9.75
CA TRP A 158 -15.14 21.09 9.78
C TRP A 158 -15.86 20.41 10.95
N TRP A 159 -15.58 19.12 11.18
CA TRP A 159 -16.15 18.36 12.28
C TRP A 159 -15.72 18.93 13.66
N ARG A 160 -14.43 19.24 13.81
CA ARG A 160 -13.85 19.82 15.03
C ARG A 160 -14.44 21.20 15.32
N GLN A 161 -14.54 22.06 14.31
CA GLN A 161 -15.17 23.38 14.42
C GLN A 161 -16.64 23.27 14.84
N ARG A 162 -17.38 22.33 14.27
CA ARG A 162 -18.79 22.11 14.63
C ARG A 162 -18.95 21.64 16.08
N LYS A 163 -18.07 20.74 16.54
CA LYS A 163 -18.04 20.28 17.94
C LYS A 163 -17.67 21.40 18.91
N HIS A 164 -16.71 22.26 18.53
CA HIS A 164 -16.31 23.41 19.35
C HIS A 164 -17.43 24.45 19.45
N LYS A 165 -18.06 24.81 18.32
CA LYS A 165 -19.22 25.73 18.30
C LYS A 165 -20.42 25.20 19.11
N ALA A 166 -20.59 23.88 19.18
CA ALA A 166 -21.63 23.28 20.03
C ALA A 166 -21.28 23.32 21.54
N ALA A 167 -20.00 23.37 21.90
CA ALA A 167 -19.53 23.41 23.28
C ALA A 167 -19.47 24.85 23.84
N THR A 168 -19.13 25.82 22.99
CA THR A 168 -18.98 27.23 23.37
C THR A 168 -20.30 27.98 23.14
N LYS A 169 -20.98 28.41 24.23
CA LYS A 169 -22.26 29.15 24.17
C LYS A 169 -22.08 30.67 23.98
N ASP A 170 -20.86 31.19 24.08
CA ASP A 170 -20.56 32.60 23.88
C ASP A 170 -20.40 32.91 22.39
N GLU A 171 -21.43 33.50 21.78
CA GLU A 171 -21.41 33.92 20.37
C GLU A 171 -20.68 35.26 20.14
N THR A 172 -20.34 35.99 21.20
CA THR A 172 -19.74 37.34 21.15
C THR A 172 -18.22 37.36 21.28
N HIS A 173 -17.58 36.21 21.58
CA HIS A 173 -16.14 36.16 21.74
C HIS A 173 -15.43 36.26 20.38
N MET A 174 -14.61 37.30 20.20
CA MET A 174 -13.81 37.47 19.00
C MET A 174 -12.61 36.51 19.05
N HIS A 175 -12.62 35.48 18.19
CA HIS A 175 -11.54 34.50 18.16
C HIS A 175 -10.22 35.12 17.72
N MET A 176 -9.20 35.00 18.57
CA MET A 176 -7.84 35.41 18.24
C MET A 176 -7.19 34.44 17.24
N ALA A 177 -6.16 34.90 16.50
CA ALA A 177 -5.49 34.09 15.48
C ALA A 177 -4.95 32.74 16.04
N TRP A 178 -4.38 32.75 17.24
CA TRP A 178 -3.85 31.53 17.87
C TRP A 178 -4.95 30.52 18.27
N GLU A 179 -6.18 30.98 18.54
CA GLU A 179 -7.32 30.09 18.80
C GLU A 179 -7.74 29.38 17.51
N GLN A 180 -7.68 30.08 16.37
CA GLN A 180 -7.97 29.51 15.06
C GLN A 180 -6.92 28.45 14.69
N ASP A 181 -5.64 28.75 14.91
CA ASP A 181 -4.53 27.81 14.68
C ASP A 181 -4.63 26.57 15.57
N TYR A 182 -5.03 26.73 16.84
CA TYR A 182 -5.25 25.60 17.75
C TYR A 182 -6.36 24.64 17.26
N HIS A 183 -7.33 25.15 16.51
CA HIS A 183 -8.38 24.32 15.93
C HIS A 183 -7.94 23.57 14.67
N MET A 184 -6.79 23.88 14.09
CA MET A 184 -6.27 23.17 12.92
C MET A 184 -5.71 21.79 13.29
N GLN A 185 -5.50 20.96 12.28
CA GLN A 185 -4.87 19.66 12.43
C GLN A 185 -3.39 19.85 12.82
N ASP A 186 -2.94 19.11 13.82
CA ASP A 186 -1.52 19.02 14.14
C ASP A 186 -0.87 18.06 13.11
N PRO A 187 0.10 18.50 12.28
CA PRO A 187 0.73 17.66 11.28
C PRO A 187 1.45 16.46 11.89
N GLY A 188 1.79 16.53 13.18
CA GLY A 188 2.53 15.49 13.86
C GLY A 188 3.98 15.41 13.38
N ARG A 189 4.75 14.58 14.07
CA ARG A 189 6.21 14.57 13.91
C ARG A 189 6.70 13.85 12.64
N LEU A 190 5.84 13.02 12.04
CA LEU A 190 6.19 12.16 10.89
C LEU A 190 5.43 12.52 9.60
N ALA A 191 4.70 13.65 9.54
CA ALA A 191 3.98 14.04 8.32
C ALA A 191 4.89 14.06 7.08
N LEU A 192 6.04 14.71 7.20
CA LEU A 192 7.01 14.81 6.10
C LEU A 192 7.53 13.44 5.65
N PHE A 193 7.62 12.47 6.57
CA PHE A 193 8.09 11.13 6.24
C PHE A 193 7.10 10.42 5.32
N ASP A 194 5.80 10.52 5.59
CA ASP A 194 4.76 9.88 4.77
C ASP A 194 4.73 10.51 3.36
N GLU A 195 4.91 11.83 3.24
CA GLU A 195 5.05 12.55 1.96
C GLU A 195 6.29 12.05 1.17
N TYR A 196 7.47 11.97 1.82
CA TYR A 196 8.67 11.47 1.16
C TYR A 196 8.55 10.00 0.75
N LEU A 197 7.90 9.18 1.58
CA LEU A 197 7.69 7.77 1.31
C LEU A 197 6.86 7.58 0.04
N GLU A 198 5.82 8.38 -0.15
CA GLU A 198 5.01 8.39 -1.36
C GLU A 198 5.85 8.71 -2.61
N MET A 199 6.63 9.79 -2.55
CA MET A 199 7.50 10.20 -3.67
C MET A 199 8.57 9.14 -4.01
N ILE A 200 9.21 8.54 -3.00
CA ILE A 200 10.25 7.52 -3.21
C ILE A 200 9.65 6.26 -3.84
N LEU A 201 8.45 5.85 -3.39
CA LEU A 201 7.76 4.71 -4.00
C LEU A 201 7.38 5.01 -5.45
N GLN A 202 6.91 6.22 -5.77
CA GLN A 202 6.65 6.61 -7.15
C GLN A 202 7.90 6.58 -8.03
N TYR A 203 9.03 7.09 -7.51
CA TYR A 203 10.32 7.03 -8.21
C TYR A 203 10.75 5.58 -8.50
N GLY A 204 10.51 4.66 -7.57
CA GLY A 204 10.80 3.24 -7.80
C GLY A 204 9.94 2.62 -8.92
N PHE A 205 8.67 3.01 -9.06
CA PHE A 205 7.82 2.49 -10.16
C PHE A 205 8.33 2.96 -11.51
N VAL A 206 8.75 4.22 -11.59
CA VAL A 206 9.32 4.80 -12.82
C VAL A 206 10.66 4.16 -13.15
N THR A 207 11.54 3.94 -12.19
CA THR A 207 12.90 3.43 -12.49
C THR A 207 12.95 1.92 -12.72
N LEU A 208 12.24 1.12 -11.91
CA LEU A 208 12.33 -0.34 -11.95
C LEU A 208 11.49 -0.96 -13.07
N PHE A 209 10.39 -0.32 -13.47
CA PHE A 209 9.40 -0.90 -14.40
C PHE A 209 9.16 -0.09 -15.68
N VAL A 210 9.96 0.93 -15.99
CA VAL A 210 9.85 1.70 -17.25
C VAL A 210 9.96 0.82 -18.49
N ALA A 211 10.77 -0.24 -18.44
CA ALA A 211 10.92 -1.17 -19.56
C ALA A 211 9.61 -1.90 -19.91
N ALA A 212 8.73 -2.11 -18.92
CA ALA A 212 7.41 -2.67 -19.14
C ALA A 212 6.39 -1.61 -19.54
N PHE A 213 6.42 -0.43 -18.92
CA PHE A 213 5.48 0.66 -19.17
C PHE A 213 6.20 1.99 -19.43
N PRO A 214 6.47 2.35 -20.70
CA PRO A 214 7.27 3.53 -21.05
C PRO A 214 6.56 4.86 -20.75
N LEU A 215 5.24 4.85 -20.54
CA LEU A 215 4.44 6.03 -20.18
C LEU A 215 4.46 6.34 -18.68
N ALA A 216 5.09 5.51 -17.84
CA ALA A 216 5.20 5.74 -16.39
C ALA A 216 5.73 7.14 -16.02
N PRO A 217 6.81 7.67 -16.66
CA PRO A 217 7.34 8.99 -16.31
C PRO A 217 6.35 10.13 -16.56
N LEU A 218 5.47 9.99 -17.56
CA LEU A 218 4.49 11.03 -17.89
C LEU A 218 3.41 11.11 -16.80
N PHE A 219 2.90 9.97 -16.33
CA PHE A 219 1.95 9.95 -15.21
C PHE A 219 2.58 10.45 -13.92
N ALA A 220 3.82 10.08 -13.66
CA ALA A 220 4.57 10.58 -12.52
C ALA A 220 4.73 12.12 -12.57
N LEU A 221 5.01 12.70 -13.74
CA LEU A 221 5.11 14.14 -13.90
C LEU A 221 3.77 14.84 -13.66
N LEU A 222 2.67 14.32 -14.24
CA LEU A 222 1.34 14.88 -14.02
C LEU A 222 0.95 14.85 -12.55
N ASN A 223 1.27 13.75 -11.87
CA ASN A 223 1.05 13.67 -10.44
C ASN A 223 1.87 14.69 -9.66
N ASN A 224 3.18 14.75 -9.87
CA ASN A 224 4.04 15.67 -9.13
C ASN A 224 3.59 17.14 -9.31
N ILE A 225 3.05 17.51 -10.48
CA ILE A 225 2.49 18.85 -10.70
C ILE A 225 1.22 19.08 -9.85
N ALA A 226 0.36 18.08 -9.75
CA ALA A 226 -0.85 18.14 -8.92
C ALA A 226 -0.52 18.13 -7.43
N GLU A 227 0.50 17.40 -7.01
CA GLU A 227 0.92 17.21 -5.61
C GLU A 227 1.69 18.41 -5.06
N ILE A 228 2.41 19.16 -5.91
CA ILE A 228 3.05 20.43 -5.52
C ILE A 228 2.03 21.55 -5.22
N ARG A 229 0.76 21.40 -5.64
CA ARG A 229 -0.26 22.46 -5.63
C ARG A 229 -1.30 22.27 -4.54
#